data_AF-A0A9J5WR86-F1
#
_entry.id   AF-A0A9J5WR86-F1
#
_cell.length_a   1.000
_cell.length_b   1.000
_cell.length_c   1.000
_cell.angle_alpha   90.00
_cell.angle_beta   90.00
_cell.angle_gamma   90.00
#
_symmetry.space_group_name_H-M   'P 1'
#
loop_
_entity.id
_entity.type
_entity.pdbx_description
1 polymer ?
#
loop_
_entity_poly.entity_id
_entity_poly.type
_entity_poly.pdbx_seq_one_letter_code
_entity_poly.pdbx_strand_id
1 'polypeptide(L)'
;MSSSNASSSKGKRKFNEVKKLSVLIVTNDDISQNSYILCLQNFGVETLGVRNGFMIFNIHDKTQMRFDLILMSSNMPIMDGIEATKKLRLMGITMMIAEIITPDDNEEYRKKFKKAGLDECYEKPLTKKILQSLAAKKLQSMGITTMFVRITTSDNNEEYRKQFIEVGLDEYYEKPLTKEILQSLVEKISNKFGVETLGVRNGFMAFSIHDKT
;
A
#
# COMPACT_ATOMS: atom_id res chain seq x y z
N MET A 1 -53.76 32.44 3.55
CA MET A 1 -52.74 32.06 2.55
C MET A 1 -51.39 32.48 3.09
N SER A 2 -50.55 31.52 3.51
CA SER A 2 -49.11 31.70 3.66
C SER A 2 -48.51 30.31 3.66
N SER A 3 -47.99 29.96 2.50
CA SER A 3 -47.45 28.67 2.14
C SER A 3 -46.09 28.45 2.81
N SER A 4 -45.90 27.22 3.31
CA SER A 4 -44.69 26.40 3.24
C SER A 4 -43.34 27.08 3.02
N ASN A 5 -42.37 26.77 3.90
CA ASN A 5 -41.08 26.27 3.43
C ASN A 5 -40.43 25.36 4.48
N ALA A 6 -40.76 24.07 4.38
CA ALA A 6 -39.95 23.01 4.94
C ALA A 6 -38.67 22.89 4.09
N SER A 7 -37.58 23.51 4.54
CA SER A 7 -36.26 23.26 3.95
C SER A 7 -35.78 21.88 4.41
N SER A 8 -36.00 20.90 3.55
CA SER A 8 -35.47 19.55 3.66
C SER A 8 -33.92 19.59 3.62
N SER A 9 -33.31 19.46 4.80
CA SER A 9 -31.86 19.24 4.91
C SER A 9 -31.53 17.83 4.41
N LYS A 10 -31.24 17.70 3.12
CA LYS A 10 -30.69 16.47 2.54
C LYS A 10 -29.42 16.10 3.29
N GLY A 11 -29.48 14.98 4.04
CA GLY A 11 -28.34 14.43 4.76
C GLY A 11 -27.17 14.21 3.81
N LYS A 12 -26.05 14.89 4.06
CA LYS A 12 -24.77 14.55 3.45
C LYS A 12 -24.44 13.13 3.90
N ARG A 13 -24.54 12.15 2.99
CA ARG A 13 -23.99 10.82 3.21
C ARG A 13 -22.51 10.99 3.58
N LYS A 14 -22.13 10.58 4.78
CA LYS A 14 -20.72 10.50 5.18
C LYS A 14 -20.08 9.47 4.25
N PHE A 15 -19.15 9.89 3.41
CA PHE A 15 -18.26 8.93 2.77
C PHE A 15 -17.50 8.23 3.91
N ASN A 16 -17.63 6.92 4.02
CA ASN A 16 -16.81 6.15 4.96
C ASN A 16 -15.33 6.44 4.64
N GLU A 17 -14.53 6.76 5.66
CA GLU A 17 -13.09 6.89 5.47
C GLU A 17 -12.54 5.56 4.96
N VAL A 18 -11.94 5.59 3.76
CA VAL A 18 -11.25 4.44 3.21
C VAL A 18 -10.06 4.16 4.11
N LYS A 19 -10.00 2.97 4.73
CA LYS A 19 -8.84 2.54 5.51
C LYS A 19 -7.60 2.59 4.61
N LYS A 20 -6.64 3.45 4.96
CA LYS A 20 -5.36 3.54 4.25
C LYS A 20 -4.40 2.51 4.81
N LEU A 21 -3.61 1.91 3.92
CA LEU A 21 -2.50 1.06 4.32
C LEU A 21 -1.43 1.92 4.99
N SER A 22 -0.87 1.44 6.10
CA SER A 22 0.18 2.11 6.86
C SER A 22 1.46 1.26 6.94
N VAL A 23 2.61 1.86 6.61
CA VAL A 23 3.90 1.18 6.55
C VAL A 23 4.96 1.92 7.38
N LEU A 24 5.59 1.21 8.31
CA LEU A 24 6.78 1.68 9.03
C LEU A 24 8.05 1.23 8.28
N ILE A 25 8.93 2.16 7.96
CA ILE A 25 10.18 1.89 7.23
C ILE A 25 11.36 2.14 8.17
N VAL A 26 12.12 1.09 8.44
CA VAL A 26 13.23 1.11 9.39
C VAL A 26 14.53 0.84 8.63
N THR A 27 15.32 1.88 8.41
CA THR A 27 16.58 1.78 7.66
C THR A 27 17.52 2.91 8.05
N ASN A 28 18.82 2.63 8.06
CA ASN A 28 19.87 3.64 8.30
C ASN A 28 20.30 4.37 7.00
N ASP A 29 19.85 3.91 5.84
CA ASP A 29 20.11 4.55 4.55
C ASP A 29 18.97 5.52 4.18
N ASP A 30 19.26 6.82 4.29
CA ASP A 30 18.31 7.90 4.03
C ASP A 30 17.86 7.94 2.56
N ILE A 31 18.73 7.54 1.63
CA ILE A 31 18.42 7.55 0.19
C ILE A 31 17.36 6.48 -0.10
N SER A 32 17.59 5.24 0.34
CA SER A 32 16.59 4.17 0.24
C SER A 32 15.30 4.53 0.98
N GLN A 33 15.41 5.08 2.20
CA GLN A 33 14.23 5.47 2.98
C GLN A 33 13.33 6.45 2.21
N ASN A 34 13.92 7.55 1.72
CA ASN A 34 13.18 8.56 0.98
C ASN A 34 12.57 8.01 -0.31
N SER A 35 13.32 7.15 -1.03
CA SER A 35 12.83 6.47 -2.23
C SER A 35 11.60 5.60 -1.93
N TYR A 36 11.65 4.80 -0.85
CA TYR A 36 10.56 3.91 -0.47
C TYR A 36 9.33 4.69 0.01
N ILE A 37 9.54 5.74 0.83
CA ILE A 37 8.49 6.65 1.29
C ILE A 37 7.78 7.26 0.09
N LEU A 38 8.51 7.88 -0.83
CA LEU A 38 7.94 8.57 -1.99
C LEU A 38 7.20 7.58 -2.90
N CYS A 39 7.76 6.39 -3.10
CA CYS A 39 7.13 5.34 -3.87
C CYS A 39 5.78 4.94 -3.26
N LEU A 40 5.75 4.59 -1.97
CA LEU A 40 4.54 4.11 -1.28
C LEU A 40 3.48 5.22 -1.14
N GLN A 41 3.88 6.46 -0.87
CA GLN A 41 2.96 7.60 -0.81
C GLN A 41 2.27 7.87 -2.15
N ASN A 42 2.95 7.64 -3.27
CA ASN A 42 2.33 7.71 -4.60
C ASN A 42 1.24 6.64 -4.82
N PHE A 43 1.15 5.61 -3.96
CA PHE A 43 0.07 4.61 -3.94
C PHE A 43 -0.97 4.89 -2.85
N GLY A 44 -0.94 6.06 -2.21
CA GLY A 44 -1.87 6.42 -1.14
C GLY A 44 -1.62 5.68 0.17
N VAL A 45 -0.44 5.07 0.32
CA VAL A 45 0.01 4.41 1.55
C VAL A 45 0.57 5.45 2.51
N GLU A 46 0.13 5.40 3.76
CA GLU A 46 0.70 6.21 4.84
C GLU A 46 2.02 5.60 5.27
N THR A 47 3.07 6.41 5.37
CA THR A 47 4.41 5.93 5.66
C THR A 47 5.07 6.72 6.78
N LEU A 48 5.85 6.03 7.61
CA LEU A 48 6.72 6.63 8.61
C LEU A 48 8.12 6.04 8.49
N GLY A 49 9.14 6.90 8.40
CA GLY A 49 10.55 6.49 8.38
C GLY A 49 11.20 6.63 9.75
N VAL A 50 11.97 5.63 10.18
CA VAL A 50 12.86 5.70 11.35
C VAL A 50 14.25 5.16 11.01
N ARG A 51 15.29 5.70 11.66
CA ARG A 51 16.68 5.51 11.24
C ARG A 51 17.42 4.37 11.94
N ASN A 52 16.82 3.73 12.94
CA ASN A 52 17.42 2.60 13.65
C ASN A 52 16.34 1.72 14.33
N GLY A 53 16.73 0.51 14.71
CA GLY A 53 15.85 -0.47 15.35
C GLY A 53 15.33 -0.04 16.73
N PHE A 54 16.04 0.84 17.46
CA PHE A 54 15.61 1.31 18.77
C PHE A 54 14.43 2.30 18.69
N MET A 55 14.41 3.17 17.67
CA MET A 55 13.32 4.13 17.46
C MET A 55 11.97 3.45 17.27
N ILE A 56 11.94 2.20 16.83
CA ILE A 56 10.73 1.41 16.66
C ILE A 56 9.98 1.28 18.00
N PHE A 57 10.67 1.12 19.12
CA PHE A 57 10.01 0.97 20.42
C PHE A 57 9.39 2.29 20.90
N ASN A 58 10.05 3.42 20.66
CA ASN A 58 9.46 4.73 20.90
C ASN A 58 8.21 4.97 20.03
N ILE A 59 8.21 4.44 18.80
CA ILE A 59 7.02 4.47 17.94
C ILE A 59 5.94 3.54 18.48
N HIS A 60 6.29 2.33 18.91
CA HIS A 60 5.35 1.40 19.52
C HIS A 60 4.63 2.03 20.71
N ASP A 61 5.35 2.66 21.63
CA ASP A 61 4.75 3.28 22.81
C ASP A 61 3.71 4.35 22.45
N LYS A 62 4.00 5.14 21.41
CA LYS A 62 3.14 6.25 20.96
C LYS A 62 1.96 5.81 20.11
N THR A 63 2.15 4.80 19.25
CA THR A 63 1.15 4.41 18.24
C THR A 63 0.51 3.06 18.51
N GLN A 64 0.97 2.36 19.56
CA GLN A 64 0.66 0.95 19.83
C GLN A 64 1.02 0.04 18.64
N MET A 65 2.03 0.44 17.84
CA MET A 65 2.45 -0.21 16.60
C MET A 65 1.29 -0.51 15.65
N ARG A 66 0.35 0.42 15.52
CA ARG A 66 -0.79 0.30 14.58
C ARG A 66 -0.35 0.54 13.12
N PHE A 67 0.60 -0.25 12.65
CA PHE A 67 1.01 -0.32 11.24
C PHE A 67 0.55 -1.64 10.64
N ASP A 68 0.26 -1.64 9.34
CA ASP A 68 -0.11 -2.87 8.63
C ASP A 68 1.15 -3.67 8.23
N LEU A 69 2.28 -2.98 8.04
CA LEU A 69 3.55 -3.54 7.60
C LEU A 69 4.74 -2.80 8.21
N ILE A 70 5.79 -3.56 8.55
CA ILE A 70 7.12 -3.04 8.87
C ILE A 70 8.10 -3.49 7.78
N LEU A 71 8.74 -2.53 7.12
CA LEU A 71 9.89 -2.75 6.24
C LEU A 71 11.17 -2.57 7.05
N MET A 72 11.91 -3.65 7.29
CA MET A 72 13.07 -3.68 8.21
C MET A 72 14.38 -3.90 7.44
N SER A 73 15.32 -2.97 7.52
CA SER A 73 16.68 -3.18 7.00
C SER A 73 17.45 -4.17 7.89
N SER A 74 18.23 -5.06 7.28
CA SER A 74 19.04 -6.05 7.99
C SER A 74 20.15 -5.40 8.83
N ASN A 75 20.91 -4.52 8.19
CA ASN A 75 22.02 -3.80 8.81
C ASN A 75 21.58 -2.40 9.23
N MET A 76 21.61 -2.14 10.55
CA MET A 76 21.34 -0.85 11.17
C MET A 76 22.26 -0.64 12.38
N PRO A 77 22.65 0.61 12.69
CA PRO A 77 23.44 0.90 13.86
C PRO A 77 22.60 0.70 15.14
N ILE A 78 23.28 0.46 16.26
CA ILE A 78 22.71 0.29 17.62
C ILE A 78 21.95 -1.02 17.83
N MET A 79 21.04 -1.37 16.91
CA MET A 79 20.27 -2.62 16.95
C MET A 79 20.03 -3.11 15.54
N ASP A 80 20.45 -4.34 15.25
CA ASP A 80 20.25 -4.96 13.95
C ASP A 80 18.79 -5.40 13.75
N GLY A 81 18.42 -5.69 12.49
CA GLY A 81 17.06 -6.07 12.16
C GLY A 81 16.61 -7.40 12.81
N ILE A 82 17.53 -8.34 13.04
CA ILE A 82 17.24 -9.64 13.65
C ILE A 82 16.83 -9.44 15.12
N GLU A 83 17.62 -8.69 15.86
CA GLU A 83 17.38 -8.38 17.27
C GLU A 83 16.09 -7.57 17.43
N ALA A 84 15.89 -6.55 16.60
CA ALA A 84 14.67 -5.76 16.59
C ALA A 84 13.43 -6.65 16.35
N THR A 85 13.51 -7.56 15.38
CA THR A 85 12.41 -8.48 15.04
C THR A 85 12.10 -9.44 16.20
N LYS A 86 13.12 -10.05 16.82
CA LYS A 86 12.93 -10.90 18.01
C LYS A 86 12.22 -10.15 19.13
N LYS A 87 12.67 -8.92 19.43
CA LYS A 87 12.06 -8.09 20.47
C LYS A 87 10.61 -7.76 20.16
N LEU A 88 10.29 -7.36 18.92
CA LEU A 88 8.92 -7.12 18.48
C LEU A 88 8.03 -8.36 18.68
N ARG A 89 8.51 -9.55 18.26
CA ARG A 89 7.75 -10.80 18.47
C ARG A 89 7.54 -11.14 19.94
N LEU A 90 8.55 -10.93 20.80
CA LEU A 90 8.42 -11.11 22.24
C LEU A 90 7.42 -10.14 22.89
N MET A 91 7.25 -8.95 22.31
CA MET A 91 6.24 -7.96 22.71
C MET A 91 4.82 -8.31 22.20
N GLY A 92 4.65 -9.43 21.49
CA GLY A 92 3.35 -9.85 20.95
C GLY A 92 2.96 -9.14 19.64
N ILE A 93 3.90 -8.49 18.97
CA ILE A 93 3.66 -7.85 17.67
C ILE A 93 3.44 -8.93 16.61
N THR A 94 2.24 -8.98 16.03
CA THR A 94 1.84 -9.94 14.99
C THR A 94 1.80 -9.33 13.59
N MET A 95 2.06 -8.02 13.48
CA MET A 95 2.09 -7.29 12.21
C MET A 95 3.15 -7.89 11.29
N MET A 96 2.91 -7.77 9.98
CA MET A 96 3.82 -8.28 8.98
C MET A 96 5.15 -7.52 9.06
N ILE A 97 6.26 -8.26 9.17
CA ILE A 97 7.62 -7.74 9.10
C ILE A 97 8.27 -8.32 7.84
N ALA A 98 8.55 -7.44 6.89
CA ALA A 98 9.28 -7.77 5.67
C ALA A 98 10.70 -7.20 5.76
N GLU A 99 11.69 -8.08 5.59
CA GLU A 99 13.10 -7.72 5.64
C GLU A 99 13.55 -7.18 4.29
N ILE A 100 14.44 -6.19 4.36
CA ILE A 100 15.21 -5.68 3.24
C ILE A 100 16.66 -6.17 3.39
N ILE A 101 16.99 -7.30 2.77
CA ILE A 101 18.33 -7.90 2.81
C ILE A 101 19.28 -7.25 1.82
N THR A 102 20.55 -7.22 2.20
CA THR A 102 21.65 -6.90 1.29
C THR A 102 22.03 -8.17 0.53
N PRO A 103 22.37 -8.10 -0.77
CA PRO A 103 22.76 -9.29 -1.55
C PRO A 103 23.89 -10.13 -0.90
N ASP A 104 24.76 -9.49 -0.12
CA ASP A 104 25.88 -10.13 0.58
C ASP A 104 25.46 -10.91 1.85
N ASP A 105 24.17 -10.88 2.24
CA ASP A 105 23.67 -11.60 3.42
C ASP A 105 23.63 -13.11 3.14
N ASN A 106 24.53 -13.84 3.81
CA ASN A 106 24.71 -15.29 3.62
C ASN A 106 23.50 -16.13 4.09
N GLU A 107 23.45 -17.40 3.71
CA GLU A 107 22.33 -18.29 4.02
C GLU A 107 22.10 -18.47 5.54
N GLU A 108 23.17 -18.43 6.34
CA GLU A 108 23.08 -18.53 7.80
C GLU A 108 22.38 -17.29 8.40
N TYR A 109 22.69 -16.11 7.87
CA TYR A 109 22.05 -14.86 8.25
C TYR A 109 20.55 -14.90 7.96
N ARG A 110 20.17 -15.30 6.74
CA ARG A 110 18.76 -15.48 6.34
C ARG A 110 18.02 -16.46 7.26
N LYS A 111 18.67 -17.57 7.65
CA LYS A 111 18.11 -18.55 8.61
C LYS A 111 17.91 -17.94 10.00
N LYS A 112 18.85 -17.14 10.51
CA LYS A 112 18.74 -16.47 11.81
C LYS A 112 17.58 -15.47 11.83
N PHE A 113 17.40 -14.74 10.73
CA PHE A 113 16.32 -13.78 10.60
C PHE A 113 14.95 -14.45 10.51
N LYS A 114 14.82 -15.51 9.71
CA LYS A 114 13.60 -16.32 9.66
C LYS A 114 13.23 -16.87 11.05
N LYS A 115 14.21 -17.35 11.81
CA LYS A 115 14.03 -17.81 13.20
C LYS A 115 13.64 -16.68 14.17
N ALA A 116 13.90 -15.41 13.84
CA ALA A 116 13.43 -14.27 14.62
C ALA A 116 11.93 -14.02 14.48
N GLY A 117 11.26 -14.67 13.51
CA GLY A 117 9.83 -14.50 13.24
C GLY A 117 9.54 -13.53 12.10
N LEU A 118 10.44 -13.47 11.11
CA LEU A 118 10.24 -12.72 9.87
C LEU A 118 9.17 -13.38 8.98
N ASP A 119 8.33 -12.56 8.33
CA ASP A 119 7.28 -13.05 7.43
C ASP A 119 7.78 -13.15 5.98
N GLU A 120 8.44 -12.10 5.48
CA GLU A 120 8.93 -12.03 4.09
C GLU A 120 10.31 -11.39 4.00
N CYS A 121 11.04 -11.66 2.92
CA CYS A 121 12.41 -11.20 2.70
C CYS A 121 12.58 -10.72 1.26
N TYR A 122 13.18 -9.54 1.10
CA TYR A 122 13.36 -8.88 -0.20
C TYR A 122 14.77 -8.33 -0.36
N GLU A 123 15.38 -8.56 -1.52
CA GLU A 123 16.74 -8.07 -1.82
C GLU A 123 16.76 -6.59 -2.19
N LYS A 124 17.77 -5.86 -1.68
CA LYS A 124 18.06 -4.50 -2.12
C LYS A 124 18.57 -4.51 -3.57
N PRO A 125 18.24 -3.46 -4.35
CA PRO A 125 17.32 -2.37 -4.00
C PRO A 125 15.86 -2.83 -4.09
N LEU A 126 15.00 -2.41 -3.13
CA LEU A 126 13.56 -2.56 -3.31
C LEU A 126 13.13 -1.69 -4.49
N THR A 127 12.93 -2.34 -5.63
CA THR A 127 12.44 -1.66 -6.81
C THR A 127 11.00 -1.18 -6.57
N LYS A 128 10.59 -0.16 -7.31
CA LYS A 128 9.20 0.32 -7.32
C LYS A 128 8.18 -0.81 -7.48
N LYS A 129 8.48 -1.78 -8.33
CA LYS A 129 7.65 -2.97 -8.59
C LYS A 129 7.44 -3.82 -7.34
N ILE A 130 8.51 -4.07 -6.59
CA ILE A 130 8.46 -4.87 -5.35
C ILE A 130 7.59 -4.15 -4.32
N LEU A 131 7.83 -2.84 -4.11
CA LEU A 131 7.03 -2.04 -3.17
C LEU A 131 5.55 -2.00 -3.53
N GLN A 132 5.25 -1.87 -4.83
CA GLN A 132 3.88 -1.92 -5.35
C GLN A 132 3.21 -3.28 -5.07
N SER A 133 3.90 -4.37 -5.42
CA SER A 133 3.38 -5.72 -5.21
C SER A 133 3.10 -5.99 -3.73
N LEU A 134 4.01 -5.56 -2.86
CA LEU A 134 3.89 -5.74 -1.42
C LEU A 134 2.68 -4.98 -0.87
N ALA A 135 2.52 -3.70 -1.23
CA ALA A 135 1.35 -2.91 -0.83
C ALA A 135 0.04 -3.54 -1.33
N ALA A 136 0.01 -4.02 -2.58
CA ALA A 136 -1.14 -4.68 -3.16
C ALA A 136 -1.51 -5.98 -2.44
N LYS A 137 -0.53 -6.87 -2.22
CA LYS A 137 -0.72 -8.12 -1.46
C LYS A 137 -1.23 -7.84 -0.06
N LYS A 138 -0.70 -6.82 0.62
CA LYS A 138 -1.11 -6.49 1.97
C LYS A 138 -2.56 -6.02 2.02
N LEU A 139 -2.96 -5.11 1.13
CA LEU A 139 -4.35 -4.66 1.01
C LEU A 139 -5.31 -5.84 0.74
N GLN A 140 -4.93 -6.78 -0.13
CA GLN A 140 -5.72 -8.00 -0.39
C GLN A 140 -5.87 -8.87 0.86
N SER A 141 -4.79 -9.12 1.61
CA SER A 141 -4.86 -9.89 2.88
C SER A 141 -5.73 -9.25 3.95
N MET A 142 -5.95 -7.92 3.87
CA MET A 142 -6.85 -7.19 4.76
C MET A 142 -8.31 -7.25 4.32
N GLY A 143 -8.63 -8.02 3.28
CA GLY A 143 -9.97 -8.10 2.69
C GLY A 143 -10.34 -6.86 1.87
N ILE A 144 -9.39 -5.96 1.60
CA ILE A 144 -9.64 -4.74 0.84
C ILE A 144 -9.46 -5.08 -0.63
N THR A 145 -10.57 -5.29 -1.34
CA THR A 145 -10.54 -5.38 -2.79
C THR A 145 -10.13 -4.01 -3.34
N THR A 146 -9.01 -3.94 -4.06
CA THR A 146 -8.45 -2.70 -4.60
C THR A 146 -8.20 -2.85 -6.10
N MET A 147 -8.35 -1.77 -6.87
CA MET A 147 -7.93 -1.71 -8.27
C MET A 147 -6.75 -0.75 -8.38
N PHE A 148 -5.59 -1.26 -8.81
CA PHE A 148 -4.41 -0.43 -9.03
C PHE A 148 -4.34 -0.04 -10.49
N VAL A 149 -4.61 1.23 -10.76
CA VAL A 149 -4.54 1.81 -12.09
C VAL A 149 -3.33 2.72 -12.17
N ARG A 150 -2.42 2.48 -13.11
CA ARG A 150 -1.33 3.41 -13.40
C ARG A 150 -1.67 4.25 -14.62
N ILE A 151 -1.46 5.55 -14.47
CA ILE A 151 -1.66 6.56 -15.50
C ILE A 151 -0.33 7.27 -15.74
N THR A 152 0.21 7.20 -16.95
CA THR A 152 1.53 7.76 -17.31
C THR A 152 1.42 8.76 -18.47
N THR A 153 2.42 9.63 -18.63
CA THR A 153 2.51 10.59 -19.76
C THR A 153 3.44 10.15 -20.89
N SER A 154 4.26 9.11 -20.70
CA SER A 154 5.42 8.90 -21.59
C SER A 154 6.02 7.48 -21.58
N ASP A 155 5.34 6.49 -20.99
CA ASP A 155 5.87 5.13 -20.90
C ASP A 155 4.96 4.18 -21.69
N ASN A 156 5.19 4.07 -22.99
CA ASN A 156 4.52 3.10 -23.86
C ASN A 156 5.34 1.82 -24.08
N ASN A 157 6.32 1.57 -23.21
CA ASN A 157 7.10 0.35 -23.28
C ASN A 157 6.23 -0.84 -22.83
N GLU A 158 5.86 -1.69 -23.79
CA GLU A 158 5.09 -2.91 -23.56
C GLU A 158 5.71 -3.81 -22.50
N GLU A 159 7.03 -3.81 -22.36
CA GLU A 159 7.74 -4.59 -21.36
C GLU A 159 7.43 -4.10 -19.95
N TYR A 160 7.41 -2.79 -19.73
CA TYR A 160 7.01 -2.21 -18.45
C TYR A 160 5.53 -2.46 -18.16
N ARG A 161 4.67 -2.43 -19.18
CA ARG A 161 3.26 -2.79 -19.03
C ARG A 161 3.10 -4.24 -18.60
N LYS A 162 3.78 -5.19 -19.25
CA LYS A 162 3.76 -6.62 -18.87
C LYS A 162 4.23 -6.80 -17.43
N GLN A 163 5.35 -6.18 -17.08
CA GLN A 163 5.89 -6.23 -15.72
C GLN A 163 4.94 -5.61 -14.69
N PHE A 164 4.19 -4.55 -15.04
CA PHE A 164 3.19 -3.94 -14.16
C PHE A 164 2.03 -4.89 -13.87
N ILE A 165 1.52 -5.57 -14.91
CA ILE A 165 0.46 -6.56 -14.75
C ILE A 165 0.94 -7.81 -14.01
N GLU A 166 2.15 -8.30 -14.29
CA GLU A 166 2.77 -9.46 -13.62
C GLU A 166 2.89 -9.30 -12.11
N VAL A 167 3.13 -8.07 -11.61
CA VAL A 167 3.23 -7.82 -10.16
C VAL A 167 1.87 -7.69 -9.46
N GLY A 168 0.77 -7.99 -10.17
CA GLY A 168 -0.58 -8.06 -9.63
C GLY A 168 -1.32 -6.73 -9.62
N LEU A 169 -0.92 -5.78 -10.47
CA LEU A 169 -1.61 -4.50 -10.64
C LEU A 169 -2.58 -4.62 -11.83
N ASP A 170 -3.70 -3.91 -11.75
CA ASP A 170 -4.85 -4.21 -12.60
C ASP A 170 -4.75 -3.61 -13.99
N GLU A 171 -4.47 -2.31 -14.06
CA GLU A 171 -4.66 -1.56 -15.30
C GLU A 171 -3.59 -0.51 -15.53
N TYR A 172 -3.32 -0.28 -16.81
CA TYR A 172 -2.30 0.62 -17.28
C TYR A 172 -2.85 1.48 -18.41
N TYR A 173 -2.81 2.80 -18.24
CA TYR A 173 -3.27 3.77 -19.23
C TYR A 173 -2.23 4.85 -19.48
N GLU A 174 -2.12 5.24 -20.74
CA GLU A 174 -1.35 6.41 -21.16
C GLU A 174 -2.27 7.64 -21.19
N LYS A 175 -1.71 8.81 -20.87
CA LYS A 175 -2.39 10.09 -21.06
C LYS A 175 -2.35 10.49 -22.54
N PRO A 176 -3.38 11.22 -23.02
CA PRO A 176 -4.54 11.69 -22.26
C PRO A 176 -5.57 10.58 -22.00
N LEU A 177 -6.24 10.64 -20.84
CA LEU A 177 -7.35 9.73 -20.52
C LEU A 177 -8.56 10.13 -21.37
N THR A 178 -8.70 9.52 -22.55
CA THR A 178 -9.84 9.77 -23.43
C THR A 178 -11.13 9.24 -22.80
N LYS A 179 -12.28 9.64 -23.37
CA LYS A 179 -13.59 9.16 -22.90
C LYS A 179 -13.69 7.64 -22.99
N GLU A 180 -13.11 7.05 -24.03
CA GLU A 180 -13.10 5.61 -24.28
C GLU A 180 -12.26 4.86 -23.23
N ILE A 181 -11.09 5.40 -22.86
CA ILE A 181 -10.25 4.86 -21.78
C ILE A 181 -11.01 4.90 -20.45
N LEU A 182 -11.64 6.03 -20.14
CA LEU A 182 -12.40 6.18 -18.91
C LEU A 182 -13.60 5.22 -18.87
N GLN A 183 -14.32 5.06 -19.99
CA GLN A 183 -15.44 4.13 -20.08
C GLN A 183 -14.98 2.67 -19.90
N SER A 184 -13.86 2.29 -20.51
CA SER A 184 -13.26 0.96 -20.30
C SER A 184 -12.86 0.74 -18.84
N LEU A 185 -12.25 1.73 -18.19
CA LEU A 185 -11.90 1.64 -16.77
C LEU A 185 -13.14 1.45 -15.89
N VAL A 186 -14.23 2.17 -16.19
CA VAL A 186 -15.50 2.06 -15.47
C VAL A 186 -16.06 0.64 -15.55
N GLU A 187 -16.12 0.08 -16.75
CA GLU A 187 -16.61 -1.29 -16.96
C GLU A 187 -15.78 -2.32 -16.19
N LYS A 188 -14.46 -2.14 -16.15
CA LYS A 188 -13.55 -2.99 -15.39
C LYS A 188 -13.76 -2.86 -13.88
N ILE A 189 -13.98 -1.65 -13.37
CA ILE A 189 -14.32 -1.42 -11.96
C ILE A 189 -15.65 -2.14 -11.65
N SER A 190 -16.68 -1.94 -12.48
CA SER A 190 -17.97 -2.61 -12.32
C SER A 190 -17.84 -4.13 -12.25
N ASN A 191 -17.10 -4.72 -13.20
CA ASN A 191 -16.89 -6.16 -13.24
C ASN A 191 -16.08 -6.68 -12.05
N LYS A 192 -15.01 -5.99 -11.66
CA LYS A 192 -14.13 -6.42 -10.57
C LYS A 192 -14.81 -6.38 -9.21
N PHE A 193 -15.58 -5.33 -8.94
CA PHE A 193 -16.17 -5.10 -7.62
C PHE A 193 -17.65 -5.49 -7.55
N GLY A 194 -18.25 -5.93 -8.66
CA GLY A 194 -19.69 -6.19 -8.73
C GLY A 194 -20.54 -4.94 -8.47
N VAL A 195 -20.02 -3.75 -8.79
CA VAL A 195 -20.72 -2.48 -8.63
C VAL A 195 -21.41 -2.08 -9.93
N GLU A 196 -22.65 -1.64 -9.85
CA GLU A 196 -23.39 -1.20 -11.04
C GLU A 196 -23.03 0.25 -11.34
N THR A 197 -22.49 0.51 -12.54
CA THR A 197 -22.21 1.87 -12.99
C THR A 197 -23.51 2.55 -13.38
N LEU A 198 -23.86 3.65 -12.71
CA LEU A 198 -25.04 4.46 -13.00
C LEU A 198 -24.77 5.51 -14.09
N GLY A 199 -23.50 5.85 -14.32
CA GLY A 199 -23.07 6.69 -15.44
C GLY A 199 -21.84 7.55 -15.16
N VAL A 200 -21.29 8.14 -16.23
CA VAL A 200 -20.18 9.10 -16.20
C VAL A 200 -20.67 10.43 -16.79
N ARG A 201 -20.55 11.54 -16.03
CA ARG A 201 -20.97 12.87 -16.48
C ARG A 201 -20.05 13.95 -15.92
N ASN A 202 -19.52 14.82 -16.78
CA ASN A 202 -18.65 15.96 -16.41
C ASN A 202 -17.45 15.59 -15.50
N GLY A 203 -16.81 14.44 -15.75
CA GLY A 203 -15.69 13.97 -14.91
C GLY A 203 -16.10 13.34 -13.58
N PHE A 204 -17.40 13.25 -13.29
CA PHE A 204 -17.93 12.51 -12.14
C PHE A 204 -18.43 11.14 -12.57
N MET A 205 -18.21 10.15 -11.71
CA MET A 205 -18.58 8.75 -11.92
C MET A 205 -19.49 8.32 -10.76
N ALA A 206 -20.62 7.70 -11.08
CA ALA A 206 -21.57 7.22 -10.10
C ALA A 206 -21.66 5.69 -10.14
N PHE A 207 -21.55 5.07 -8.96
CA PHE A 207 -21.68 3.63 -8.77
C PHE A 207 -22.81 3.34 -7.77
N SER A 208 -23.54 2.25 -8.00
CA SER A 208 -24.39 1.60 -7.00
C SER A 208 -23.64 0.42 -6.41
N ILE A 209 -23.50 0.41 -5.08
CA ILE A 209 -22.97 -0.72 -4.32
C ILE A 209 -24.17 -1.48 -3.79
N HIS A 210 -24.41 -2.67 -4.34
CA HIS A 210 -25.42 -3.58 -3.79
C HIS A 210 -24.74 -4.37 -2.68
N ASP A 211 -25.11 -4.12 -1.42
CA ASP A 211 -24.65 -4.95 -0.29
C ASP A 211 -25.12 -6.38 -0.54
N LYS A 212 -24.18 -7.28 -0.82
CA LYS A 212 -24.46 -8.72 -0.79
C LYS A 212 -24.54 -9.12 0.68
N THR A 213 -25.74 -9.00 1.24
CA THR A 213 -26.13 -9.62 2.51
C THR A 213 -25.92 -11.12 2.48
#